data_AF-A0A1I4YE82-F1
#
_entry.id   AF-A0A1I4YE82-F1
#
_cell.length_a   1.000
_cell.length_b   1.000
_cell.length_c   1.000
_cell.angle_alpha   90.00
_cell.angle_beta   90.00
_cell.angle_gamma   90.00
#
_symmetry.space_group_name_H-M   'P 1'
#
loop_
_entity.id
_entity.type
_entity.pdbx_description
1 polymer ?
#
loop_
_entity_poly.entity_id
_entity_poly.type
_entity_poly.pdbx_seq_one_letter_code
_entity_poly.pdbx_strand_id
1 'polypeptide(L)'
;MTRLSNSTLGDLPPDVARPAYDRATIRPGIVHFGVGAFHRSHEAMFVDRVLELGRDGWGIVGVGTLPSDRAMKAALVPQDCLYTLVTTSPEGTSSARVIGSIVEYLYAPDDPASVLARLADPATRIVSLTITEGGYGVTDVTGEFQPHDEATIADLDGLPNGAAPRSPLGFITEGLRMRRDVGHMPFTVMSCDNIQGNGIVARTALLAFANHIDPGLARWIETDVRFPNSMVDRITPATTAQARASVAERFGVDDRWPVLSESFEQWVLEDSFSDGRPPLERVGVQLVDDVEPYEVMKLRLLNASHQAMSYLGLLAGETYVHEVCRDEVFAAFLRGYMEHEARPTLSPVPGVDLDAYCDELMRRFSSEAISDTLARQIVDGSERIPKFLLPVVREQLRTGGPVDRSALVLAAWSRLIEGRADDGTPLEPVDRRLSDLRAAVAQEASSPGAFLGLTAVFGDLGSNVRLREAFIAARADLQGLGARGAVERVNATA
;
A
#
# COMPACT_ATOMS: atom_id res chain seq x y z
N MET A 1 -8.58 32.47 6.54
CA MET A 1 -8.11 31.09 6.72
C MET A 1 -7.55 30.97 8.13
N THR A 2 -7.89 29.90 8.83
CA THR A 2 -7.49 29.65 10.21
C THR A 2 -6.30 28.70 10.19
N ARG A 3 -5.15 29.14 10.72
CA ARG A 3 -3.97 28.27 10.87
C ARG A 3 -4.32 27.10 11.79
N LEU A 4 -3.98 25.88 11.39
CA LEU A 4 -4.26 24.69 12.19
C LEU A 4 -3.32 24.57 13.40
N SER A 5 -3.89 24.58 14.61
CA SER A 5 -3.22 24.28 15.89
C SER A 5 -4.27 24.00 16.96
N ASN A 6 -3.87 23.46 18.12
CA ASN A 6 -4.80 23.23 19.25
C ASN A 6 -5.51 24.51 19.68
N SER A 7 -4.79 25.64 19.69
CA SER A 7 -5.32 26.94 20.09
C SER A 7 -6.38 27.53 19.16
N THR A 8 -6.45 27.07 17.91
CA THR A 8 -7.35 27.60 16.86
C THR A 8 -8.39 26.58 16.42
N LEU A 9 -8.40 25.36 16.99
CA LEU A 9 -9.42 24.33 16.71
C LEU A 9 -10.84 24.85 16.88
N GLY A 10 -11.09 25.73 17.86
CA GLY A 10 -12.39 26.37 18.10
C GLY A 10 -12.83 27.30 16.96
N ASP A 11 -11.88 27.90 16.25
CA ASP A 11 -12.08 28.96 15.26
C ASP A 11 -12.20 28.43 13.82
N LEU A 12 -12.14 27.11 13.63
CA LEU A 12 -12.34 26.50 12.32
C LEU A 12 -13.80 26.69 11.84
N PRO A 13 -14.05 26.62 10.53
CA PRO A 13 -15.41 26.59 10.01
C PRO A 13 -16.25 25.43 10.57
N PRO A 14 -17.59 25.56 10.67
CA PRO A 14 -18.46 24.56 11.30
C PRO A 14 -18.59 23.26 10.49
N ASP A 15 -18.31 23.31 9.18
CA ASP A 15 -18.30 22.18 8.25
C ASP A 15 -17.01 21.35 8.30
N VAL A 16 -16.00 21.80 9.06
CA VAL A 16 -14.78 21.04 9.35
C VAL A 16 -14.97 20.27 10.66
N ALA A 17 -15.05 18.95 10.56
CA ALA A 17 -15.13 18.06 11.72
C ALA A 17 -13.83 18.10 12.53
N ARG A 18 -13.94 17.90 13.86
CA ARG A 18 -12.83 18.10 14.81
C ARG A 18 -12.79 16.93 15.79
N PRO A 19 -11.65 16.69 16.45
CA PRO A 19 -11.58 15.73 17.54
C PRO A 19 -12.63 16.06 18.62
N ALA A 20 -13.49 15.10 18.96
CA ALA A 20 -14.50 15.24 20.02
C ALA A 20 -13.95 14.94 21.43
N TYR A 21 -12.63 14.76 21.55
CA TYR A 21 -11.92 14.40 22.78
C TYR A 21 -10.87 15.46 23.14
N ASP A 22 -10.55 15.57 24.43
CA ASP A 22 -9.49 16.48 24.90
C ASP A 22 -8.10 15.89 24.61
N ARG A 23 -7.43 16.47 23.62
CA ARG A 23 -6.08 16.06 23.19
C ARG A 23 -5.04 16.15 24.31
N ALA A 24 -5.22 17.02 25.30
CA ALA A 24 -4.27 17.16 26.41
C ALA A 24 -4.28 15.94 27.35
N THR A 25 -5.33 15.11 27.31
CA THR A 25 -5.46 13.90 28.15
C THR A 25 -4.91 12.63 27.49
N ILE A 26 -4.61 12.69 26.19
CA ILE A 26 -4.23 11.53 25.39
C ILE A 26 -2.81 11.12 25.73
N ARG A 27 -2.63 9.84 26.08
CA ARG A 27 -1.35 9.23 26.40
C ARG A 27 -0.87 8.39 25.23
N PRO A 28 0.43 8.48 24.86
CA PRO A 28 0.99 7.62 23.85
C PRO A 28 0.85 6.13 24.22
N GLY A 29 0.43 5.32 23.25
CA GLY A 29 0.42 3.85 23.35
C GLY A 29 0.85 3.14 22.07
N ILE A 30 1.06 3.90 21.00
CA ILE A 30 1.51 3.43 19.69
C ILE A 30 2.72 4.27 19.27
N VAL A 31 3.78 3.61 18.82
CA VAL A 31 4.85 4.25 18.06
C VAL A 31 4.69 3.84 16.59
N HIS A 32 4.74 4.79 15.66
CA HIS A 32 4.58 4.50 14.23
C HIS A 32 5.81 4.96 13.45
N PHE A 33 6.45 4.05 12.71
CA PHE A 33 7.55 4.39 11.81
C PHE A 33 7.05 4.60 10.38
N GLY A 34 7.45 5.73 9.79
CA GLY A 34 7.12 6.07 8.41
C GLY A 34 5.80 6.83 8.28
N VAL A 35 5.70 8.02 8.89
CA VAL A 35 4.49 8.86 8.89
C VAL A 35 4.21 9.45 7.50
N GLY A 36 3.65 8.64 6.62
CA GLY A 36 3.31 9.01 5.24
C GLY A 36 1.92 9.59 5.08
N ALA A 37 1.48 9.72 3.82
CA ALA A 37 0.09 10.05 3.51
C ALA A 37 -0.85 8.90 3.92
N PHE A 38 -0.47 7.65 3.61
CA PHE A 38 -1.29 6.47 3.89
C PHE A 38 -1.60 6.31 5.38
N HIS A 39 -0.58 6.22 6.24
CA HIS A 39 -0.75 6.14 7.70
C HIS A 39 -1.71 7.22 8.25
N ARG A 40 -1.52 8.48 7.83
CA ARG A 40 -2.35 9.61 8.25
C ARG A 40 -3.78 9.52 7.73
N SER A 41 -3.99 8.97 6.54
CA SER A 41 -5.34 8.76 6.02
C SER A 41 -6.01 7.48 6.54
N HIS A 42 -5.28 6.56 7.18
CA HIS A 42 -5.75 5.22 7.48
C HIS A 42 -5.61 4.88 8.97
N GLU A 43 -4.49 4.32 9.41
CA GLU A 43 -4.26 3.91 10.82
C GLU A 43 -4.54 5.06 11.80
N ALA A 44 -3.96 6.23 11.57
CA ALA A 44 -4.12 7.38 12.45
C ALA A 44 -5.58 7.85 12.51
N MET A 45 -6.32 7.72 11.41
CA MET A 45 -7.75 8.03 11.34
C MET A 45 -8.58 7.02 12.15
N PHE A 46 -8.28 5.71 12.05
CA PHE A 46 -8.95 4.70 12.89
C PHE A 46 -8.64 4.91 14.37
N VAL A 47 -7.39 5.22 14.72
CA VAL A 47 -7.02 5.55 16.10
C VAL A 47 -7.72 6.82 16.59
N ASP A 48 -7.87 7.84 15.74
CA ASP A 48 -8.62 9.06 16.07
C ASP A 48 -10.06 8.76 16.49
N ARG A 49 -10.74 7.85 15.77
CA ARG A 49 -12.07 7.35 16.15
C ARG A 49 -12.05 6.55 17.45
N VAL A 50 -10.99 5.77 17.70
CA VAL A 50 -10.83 5.05 18.98
C VAL A 50 -10.74 6.04 20.14
N LEU A 51 -10.03 7.15 19.96
CA LEU A 51 -9.94 8.21 20.98
C LEU A 51 -11.31 8.86 21.24
N GLU A 52 -12.18 9.00 20.24
CA GLU A 52 -13.57 9.45 20.42
C GLU A 52 -14.40 8.49 21.30
N LEU A 53 -14.02 7.21 21.39
CA LEU A 53 -14.62 6.25 22.33
C LEU A 53 -14.09 6.40 23.77
N GLY A 54 -13.31 7.44 24.06
CA GLY A 54 -12.71 7.70 25.37
C GLY A 54 -11.57 6.74 25.72
N ARG A 55 -10.87 6.21 24.71
CA ARG A 55 -9.72 5.29 24.89
C ARG A 55 -8.40 6.06 24.80
N ASP A 56 -8.18 6.93 25.77
CA ASP A 56 -7.09 7.92 25.83
C ASP A 56 -5.66 7.36 25.79
N GLY A 57 -5.45 6.08 26.11
CA GLY A 57 -4.12 5.44 26.16
C GLY A 57 -3.56 4.93 24.83
N TRP A 58 -4.06 5.41 23.70
CA TRP A 58 -3.68 4.93 22.35
C TRP A 58 -3.19 6.05 21.42
N GLY A 59 -2.74 7.18 21.96
CA GLY A 59 -2.11 8.22 21.15
C GLY A 59 -0.89 7.70 20.38
N ILE A 60 -0.63 8.29 19.22
CA ILE A 60 0.46 7.90 18.32
C ILE A 60 1.65 8.85 18.50
N VAL A 61 2.84 8.27 18.67
CA VAL A 61 4.11 8.94 18.42
C VAL A 61 4.57 8.58 17.02
N GLY A 62 4.57 9.55 16.12
CA GLY A 62 5.13 9.38 14.78
C GLY A 62 6.66 9.44 14.81
N VAL A 63 7.32 8.57 14.06
CA VAL A 63 8.78 8.51 13.94
C VAL A 63 9.19 8.54 12.48
N GLY A 64 10.03 9.53 12.14
CA GLY A 64 10.72 9.60 10.86
C GLY A 64 12.19 9.22 11.01
N THR A 65 12.70 8.37 10.13
CA THR A 65 14.09 7.88 10.12
C THR A 65 14.85 8.33 8.88
N LEU A 66 14.17 8.71 7.80
CA LEU A 66 14.77 9.10 6.53
C LEU A 66 14.98 10.61 6.47
N PRO A 67 16.02 11.13 5.79
CA PRO A 67 16.23 12.57 5.61
C PRO A 67 15.01 13.35 5.12
N SER A 68 14.18 12.75 4.25
CA SER A 68 12.92 13.32 3.75
C SER A 68 11.90 13.62 4.86
N ASP A 69 11.94 12.87 5.95
CA ASP A 69 10.96 12.94 7.03
C ASP A 69 11.12 14.21 7.89
N ARG A 70 12.24 14.94 7.72
CA ARG A 70 12.42 16.27 8.33
C ARG A 70 11.34 17.25 7.87
N ALA A 71 10.87 17.12 6.63
CA ALA A 71 9.80 17.96 6.10
C ALA A 71 8.46 17.71 6.84
N MET A 72 8.17 16.44 7.17
CA MET A 72 6.99 16.07 7.94
C MET A 72 7.05 16.63 9.37
N LYS A 73 8.20 16.53 10.05
CA LYS A 73 8.43 17.19 11.36
C LYS A 73 8.14 18.69 11.31
N ALA A 74 8.67 19.38 10.29
CA ALA A 74 8.51 20.83 10.14
C ALA A 74 7.06 21.26 9.86
N ALA A 75 6.22 20.35 9.36
CA ALA A 75 4.81 20.58 9.17
C ALA A 75 3.96 20.24 10.40
N LEU A 76 4.13 19.05 10.98
CA LEU A 76 3.27 18.56 12.05
C LEU A 76 3.55 19.25 13.40
N VAL A 77 4.82 19.41 13.80
CA VAL A 77 5.17 19.95 15.13
C VAL A 77 4.58 21.36 15.35
N PRO A 78 4.68 22.32 14.41
CA PRO A 78 4.11 23.66 14.59
C PRO A 78 2.57 23.73 14.54
N GLN A 79 1.90 22.61 14.30
CA GLN A 79 0.43 22.44 14.31
C GLN A 79 -0.02 21.54 15.47
N ASP A 80 0.84 21.32 16.48
CA ASP A 80 0.58 20.40 17.59
C ASP A 80 0.28 18.97 17.11
N CYS A 81 0.92 18.54 16.02
CA CYS A 81 0.70 17.28 15.30
C CYS A 81 -0.70 17.08 14.71
N LEU A 82 -1.52 18.14 14.62
CA LEU A 82 -2.78 18.12 13.88
C LEU A 82 -2.53 18.16 12.37
N TYR A 83 -3.43 17.52 11.63
CA TYR A 83 -3.56 17.67 10.18
C TYR A 83 -5.02 17.46 9.77
N THR A 84 -5.36 17.90 8.58
CA THR A 84 -6.69 17.79 7.96
C THR A 84 -6.70 16.60 7.01
N LEU A 85 -7.60 15.65 7.25
CA LEU A 85 -7.97 14.61 6.31
C LEU A 85 -9.18 15.09 5.50
N VAL A 86 -9.01 15.18 4.18
CA VAL A 86 -10.09 15.44 3.24
C VAL A 86 -10.39 14.17 2.46
N THR A 87 -11.60 13.64 2.65
CA THR A 87 -12.08 12.45 1.95
C THR A 87 -13.04 12.86 0.87
N THR A 88 -12.99 12.24 -0.30
CA THR A 88 -13.96 12.50 -1.37
C THR A 88 -14.63 11.21 -1.83
N SER A 89 -15.97 11.21 -1.87
CA SER A 89 -16.74 10.05 -2.32
C SER A 89 -16.69 9.89 -3.84
N PRO A 90 -17.00 8.69 -4.38
CA PRO A 90 -17.14 8.48 -5.81
C PRO A 90 -18.13 9.42 -6.52
N GLU A 91 -19.12 9.92 -5.80
CA GLU A 91 -20.10 10.91 -6.28
C GLU A 91 -19.55 12.36 -6.26
N GLY A 92 -18.29 12.55 -5.84
CA GLY A 92 -17.61 13.85 -5.79
C GLY A 92 -17.84 14.66 -4.52
N THR A 93 -18.50 14.11 -3.51
CA THR A 93 -18.74 14.82 -2.24
C THR A 93 -17.50 14.76 -1.36
N SER A 94 -16.92 15.91 -1.00
CA SER A 94 -15.78 15.98 -0.09
C SER A 94 -16.18 16.37 1.34
N SER A 95 -15.52 15.78 2.33
CA SER A 95 -15.62 16.16 3.75
C SER A 95 -14.23 16.36 4.36
N ALA A 96 -14.08 17.40 5.18
CA ALA A 96 -12.84 17.68 5.90
C ALA A 96 -12.99 17.36 7.38
N ARG A 97 -11.98 16.67 7.93
CA ARG A 97 -11.85 16.40 9.36
C ARG A 97 -10.44 16.68 9.83
N VAL A 98 -10.30 17.40 10.94
CA VAL A 98 -9.03 17.48 11.66
C VAL A 98 -8.81 16.20 12.45
N ILE A 99 -7.66 15.56 12.26
CA ILE A 99 -7.22 14.37 12.98
C ILE A 99 -6.24 14.76 14.09
N GLY A 100 -6.46 14.22 15.29
CA GLY A 100 -5.70 14.57 16.49
C GLY A 100 -4.97 13.42 17.18
N SER A 101 -5.01 12.21 16.61
CA SER A 101 -4.47 10.98 17.19
C SER A 101 -2.95 10.93 17.27
N ILE A 102 -2.25 11.65 16.38
CA ILE A 102 -0.80 11.86 16.48
C ILE A 102 -0.59 12.96 17.53
N VAL A 103 0.05 12.60 18.63
CA VAL A 103 0.28 13.51 19.78
C VAL A 103 1.72 14.00 19.85
N GLU A 104 2.63 13.30 19.17
CA GLU A 104 4.04 13.64 19.13
C GLU A 104 4.66 13.19 17.79
N TYR A 105 5.68 13.91 17.34
CA TYR A 105 6.49 13.52 16.18
C TYR A 105 7.97 13.63 16.52
N LEU A 106 8.68 12.51 16.40
CA LEU A 106 10.12 12.41 16.59
C LEU A 106 10.81 12.20 15.24
N TYR A 107 11.87 12.96 15.01
CA TYR A 107 12.77 12.72 13.88
C TYR A 107 14.03 12.09 14.44
N ALA A 108 14.15 10.77 14.25
CA ALA A 108 15.14 9.94 14.91
C ALA A 108 16.59 10.43 14.70
N PRO A 109 16.99 10.94 13.53
CA PRO A 109 18.36 11.45 13.37
C PRO A 109 18.69 12.70 14.21
N ASP A 110 17.70 13.46 14.67
CA ASP A 110 17.94 14.59 15.59
C ASP A 110 18.00 14.14 17.07
N ASP A 111 17.18 13.15 17.45
CA ASP A 111 17.02 12.70 18.83
C ASP A 111 16.64 11.21 18.91
N PRO A 112 17.62 10.31 18.72
CA PRO A 112 17.35 8.89 18.74
C PRO A 112 17.07 8.36 20.15
N ALA A 113 17.55 9.05 21.19
CA ALA A 113 17.33 8.67 22.58
C ALA A 113 15.85 8.78 22.97
N SER A 114 15.16 9.84 22.53
CA SER A 114 13.71 9.97 22.76
C SER A 114 12.90 8.87 22.06
N VAL A 115 13.32 8.43 20.87
CA VAL A 115 12.68 7.30 20.17
C VAL A 115 12.83 6.02 20.99
N LEU A 116 14.04 5.70 21.46
CA LEU A 116 14.30 4.54 22.30
C LEU A 116 13.54 4.60 23.64
N ALA A 117 13.45 5.78 24.25
CA ALA A 117 12.66 5.97 25.47
C ALA A 117 11.18 5.65 25.24
N ARG A 118 10.60 6.08 24.11
CA ARG A 118 9.22 5.75 23.75
C ARG A 118 9.00 4.26 23.49
N LEU A 119 9.97 3.59 22.87
CA LEU A 119 9.89 2.13 22.64
C LEU A 119 10.02 1.32 23.93
N ALA A 120 10.87 1.77 24.86
CA ALA A 120 11.08 1.12 26.16
C ALA A 120 9.93 1.36 27.15
N ASP A 121 9.14 2.42 26.98
CA ASP A 121 8.01 2.78 27.85
C ASP A 121 6.93 1.68 27.86
N PRO A 122 6.58 1.08 29.01
CA PRO A 122 5.55 0.03 29.08
C PRO A 122 4.17 0.46 28.58
N ALA A 123 3.88 1.76 28.48
CA ALA A 123 2.64 2.25 27.87
C ALA A 123 2.58 2.00 26.35
N THR A 124 3.73 1.94 25.68
CA THR A 124 3.83 1.57 24.26
C THR A 124 3.60 0.07 24.11
N ARG A 125 2.47 -0.27 23.51
CA ARG A 125 1.99 -1.66 23.34
C ARG A 125 1.99 -2.11 21.89
N ILE A 126 2.06 -1.16 20.95
CA ILE A 126 2.13 -1.42 19.51
C ILE A 126 3.22 -0.54 18.89
N VAL A 127 4.05 -1.14 18.05
CA VAL A 127 4.88 -0.45 17.07
C VAL A 127 4.33 -0.78 15.69
N SER A 128 3.88 0.25 14.96
CA SER A 128 3.30 0.11 13.62
C SER A 128 4.25 0.63 12.54
N LEU A 129 4.09 0.12 11.31
CA LEU A 129 5.02 0.36 10.21
C LEU A 129 4.29 0.70 8.91
N THR A 130 4.65 1.82 8.28
CA THR A 130 4.50 2.04 6.83
C THR A 130 5.84 2.50 6.24
N ILE A 131 6.79 1.57 6.17
CA ILE A 131 8.19 1.82 5.79
C ILE A 131 8.47 1.47 4.32
N THR A 132 7.43 1.19 3.54
CA THR A 132 7.43 0.69 2.16
C THR A 132 7.93 -0.75 2.04
N GLU A 133 7.64 -1.38 0.91
CA GLU A 133 8.04 -2.77 0.61
C GLU A 133 9.56 -2.96 0.72
N GLY A 134 10.34 -1.96 0.30
CA GLY A 134 11.80 -2.00 0.38
C GLY A 134 12.37 -1.83 1.79
N GLY A 135 11.58 -1.38 2.76
CA GLY A 135 12.05 -1.08 4.12
C GLY A 135 12.36 -2.31 4.98
N TYR A 136 11.91 -3.50 4.57
CA TYR A 136 12.10 -4.75 5.32
C TYR A 136 13.38 -5.50 4.96
N GLY A 137 13.97 -5.20 3.80
CA GLY A 137 15.14 -5.92 3.30
C GLY A 137 14.90 -7.41 3.07
N VAL A 138 13.66 -7.88 2.91
CA VAL A 138 13.34 -9.28 2.59
C VAL A 138 13.07 -9.39 1.10
N THR A 139 13.74 -10.31 0.41
CA THR A 139 13.56 -10.46 -1.03
C THR A 139 12.33 -11.31 -1.33
N ASP A 140 11.52 -10.91 -2.32
CA ASP A 140 10.39 -11.72 -2.79
C ASP A 140 10.85 -13.04 -3.44
N VAL A 141 12.10 -13.09 -3.92
CA VAL A 141 12.65 -14.23 -4.66
C VAL A 141 13.03 -15.38 -3.73
N THR A 142 13.74 -15.07 -2.64
CA THR A 142 14.26 -16.09 -1.71
C THR A 142 13.48 -16.13 -0.39
N GLY A 143 12.73 -15.07 -0.07
CA GLY A 143 12.15 -14.88 1.26
C GLY A 143 13.22 -14.60 2.33
N GLU A 144 14.48 -14.40 1.95
CA GLU A 144 15.58 -14.17 2.87
C GLU A 144 15.77 -12.67 3.14
N PHE A 145 16.23 -12.37 4.35
CA PHE A 145 16.66 -11.04 4.74
C PHE A 145 18.03 -10.70 4.12
N GLN A 146 18.01 -9.78 3.16
CA GLN A 146 19.14 -9.24 2.41
C GLN A 146 18.93 -7.72 2.26
N PRO A 147 19.15 -6.92 3.32
CA PRO A 147 18.94 -5.48 3.25
C PRO A 147 19.94 -4.82 2.30
N HIS A 148 19.48 -3.77 1.62
CA HIS A 148 20.29 -2.96 0.70
C HIS A 148 20.41 -1.51 1.14
N ASP A 149 19.60 -1.07 2.12
CA ASP A 149 19.64 0.30 2.60
C ASP A 149 20.82 0.51 3.56
N GLU A 150 21.48 1.65 3.42
CA GLU A 150 22.70 1.97 4.18
C GLU A 150 22.47 2.03 5.69
N ALA A 151 21.26 2.40 6.13
CA ALA A 151 20.94 2.55 7.55
C ALA A 151 20.86 1.18 8.24
N THR A 152 20.14 0.22 7.65
CA THR A 152 20.03 -1.14 8.18
C THR A 152 21.38 -1.85 8.14
N ILE A 153 22.14 -1.71 7.04
CA ILE A 153 23.49 -2.28 6.93
C ILE A 153 24.41 -1.70 8.01
N ALA A 154 24.39 -0.38 8.22
CA ALA A 154 25.21 0.26 9.24
C ALA A 154 24.84 -0.21 10.67
N ASP A 155 23.56 -0.48 10.94
CA ASP A 155 23.14 -1.02 12.24
C ASP A 155 23.57 -2.50 12.41
N LEU A 156 23.61 -3.29 11.32
CA LEU A 156 24.06 -4.69 11.31
C LEU A 156 25.57 -4.84 11.52
N ASP A 157 26.37 -4.00 10.87
CA ASP A 157 27.85 -3.99 11.00
C ASP A 157 28.32 -3.67 12.43
N GLY A 158 27.38 -3.31 13.30
CA GLY A 158 27.55 -3.07 14.72
C GLY A 158 27.44 -1.59 15.05
N LEU A 159 26.74 -1.28 16.15
CA LEU A 159 26.67 0.06 16.71
C LEU A 159 27.97 0.34 17.49
N PRO A 160 28.84 1.27 17.05
CA PRO A 160 30.07 1.56 17.78
C PRO A 160 29.74 2.05 19.20
N ASN A 161 30.23 1.37 20.24
CA ASN A 161 30.18 1.75 21.66
C ASN A 161 29.03 2.71 22.06
N GLY A 162 27.79 2.24 22.00
CA GLY A 162 26.61 3.01 22.45
C GLY A 162 26.06 4.02 21.43
N ALA A 163 26.47 3.94 20.15
CA ALA A 163 25.78 4.63 19.07
C ALA A 163 24.32 4.17 18.97
N ALA A 164 23.42 5.10 18.67
CA ALA A 164 22.01 4.78 18.50
C ALA A 164 21.73 4.17 17.10
N PRO A 165 20.69 3.32 16.99
CA PRO A 165 20.26 2.80 15.70
C PRO A 165 19.86 3.89 14.70
N ARG A 166 19.87 3.57 13.41
CA ARG A 166 19.48 4.46 12.31
C ARG A 166 18.24 3.98 11.57
N SER A 167 18.07 2.67 11.45
CA SER A 167 16.97 2.03 10.75
C SER A 167 15.79 1.73 11.68
N PRO A 168 14.55 1.64 11.15
CA PRO A 168 13.40 1.15 11.92
C PRO A 168 13.66 -0.21 12.59
N LEU A 169 14.28 -1.16 11.88
CA LEU A 169 14.61 -2.49 12.42
C LEU A 169 15.59 -2.40 13.60
N GLY A 170 16.62 -1.55 13.49
CA GLY A 170 17.57 -1.31 14.57
C GLY A 170 16.90 -0.69 15.80
N PHE A 171 16.05 0.33 15.63
CA PHE A 171 15.30 0.94 16.75
C PHE A 171 14.38 -0.06 17.43
N ILE A 172 13.63 -0.85 16.65
CA ILE A 172 12.69 -1.84 17.18
C ILE A 172 13.44 -2.93 17.95
N THR A 173 14.53 -3.45 17.39
CA THR A 173 15.37 -4.47 18.04
C THR A 173 15.91 -3.95 19.37
N GLU A 174 16.43 -2.73 19.39
CA GLU A 174 16.98 -2.11 20.60
C GLU A 174 15.90 -1.82 21.64
N GLY A 175 14.74 -1.31 21.23
CA GLY A 175 13.60 -1.10 22.11
C GLY A 175 13.12 -2.40 22.76
N LEU A 176 13.03 -3.50 21.99
CA LEU A 176 12.70 -4.83 22.50
C LEU A 176 13.76 -5.35 23.48
N ARG A 177 15.04 -5.14 23.18
CA ARG A 177 16.14 -5.49 24.08
C ARG A 177 16.02 -4.76 25.42
N MET A 178 15.82 -3.44 25.38
CA MET A 178 15.65 -2.62 26.58
C MET A 178 14.49 -3.11 27.46
N ARG A 179 13.37 -3.52 26.84
CA ARG A 179 12.21 -4.07 27.56
C ARG A 179 12.51 -5.43 28.18
N ARG A 180 13.10 -6.34 27.40
CA ARG A 180 13.51 -7.68 27.87
C ARG A 180 14.42 -7.59 29.08
N ASP A 181 15.44 -6.74 29.02
CA ASP A 181 16.48 -6.64 30.05
C ASP A 181 15.93 -6.13 31.40
N VAL A 182 14.78 -5.45 31.41
CA VAL A 182 14.07 -5.01 32.64
C VAL A 182 12.79 -5.80 32.92
N GLY A 183 12.48 -6.84 32.14
CA GLY A 183 11.33 -7.72 32.35
C GLY A 183 9.97 -7.12 31.96
N HIS A 184 9.93 -6.13 31.07
CA HIS A 184 8.67 -5.61 30.52
C HIS A 184 8.14 -6.53 29.41
N MET A 185 6.80 -6.61 29.27
CA MET A 185 6.14 -7.28 28.15
C MET A 185 6.59 -6.68 26.81
N PRO A 186 6.79 -7.45 25.72
CA PRO A 186 7.04 -6.86 24.41
C PRO A 186 5.82 -6.10 23.87
N PHE A 187 6.06 -5.11 23.02
CA PHE A 187 5.02 -4.56 22.17
C PHE A 187 4.74 -5.49 20.98
N THR A 188 3.62 -5.28 20.30
CA THR A 188 3.30 -5.89 19.00
C THR A 188 4.02 -5.15 17.89
N VAL A 189 4.52 -5.84 16.86
CA VAL A 189 5.04 -5.22 15.64
C VAL A 189 4.01 -5.40 14.52
N MET A 190 3.30 -4.32 14.19
CA MET A 190 2.14 -4.35 13.29
C MET A 190 2.47 -3.68 11.96
N SER A 191 2.78 -4.47 10.94
CA SER A 191 2.98 -3.93 9.59
C SER A 191 1.64 -3.51 8.98
N CYS A 192 1.65 -2.33 8.36
CA CYS A 192 0.55 -1.80 7.56
C CYS A 192 1.05 -1.43 6.14
N ASP A 193 2.17 -2.00 5.72
CA ASP A 193 2.63 -1.91 4.34
C ASP A 193 1.85 -2.87 3.44
N ASN A 194 1.70 -2.52 2.16
CA ASN A 194 0.94 -3.29 1.18
C ASN A 194 1.76 -4.48 0.62
N ILE A 195 2.15 -5.39 1.51
CA ILE A 195 2.89 -6.62 1.21
C ILE A 195 2.00 -7.80 1.62
N GLN A 196 1.94 -8.85 0.80
CA GLN A 196 1.24 -10.08 1.20
C GLN A 196 1.96 -10.70 2.39
N GLY A 197 1.23 -11.06 3.45
CA GLY A 197 1.83 -11.59 4.68
C GLY A 197 2.79 -10.58 5.32
N ASN A 198 2.42 -9.29 5.33
CA ASN A 198 3.28 -8.22 5.84
C ASN A 198 3.79 -8.43 7.28
N GLY A 199 2.99 -9.08 8.14
CA GLY A 199 3.41 -9.50 9.48
C GLY A 199 4.51 -10.57 9.45
N ILE A 200 4.38 -11.58 8.57
CA ILE A 200 5.39 -12.61 8.35
C ILE A 200 6.70 -11.99 7.82
N VAL A 201 6.61 -11.02 6.90
CA VAL A 201 7.78 -10.30 6.37
C VAL A 201 8.46 -9.48 7.47
N ALA A 202 7.69 -8.74 8.27
CA ALA A 202 8.22 -8.01 9.42
C ALA A 202 8.90 -8.94 10.45
N ARG A 203 8.28 -10.09 10.74
CA ARG A 203 8.85 -11.13 11.62
C ARG A 203 10.16 -11.65 11.07
N THR A 204 10.21 -12.00 9.79
CA THR A 204 11.41 -12.54 9.12
C THR A 204 12.56 -11.54 9.19
N ALA A 205 12.30 -10.28 8.80
CA ALA A 205 13.29 -9.22 8.84
C ALA A 205 13.84 -9.00 10.26
N LEU A 206 12.94 -8.85 11.25
CA LEU A 206 13.34 -8.52 12.61
C LEU A 206 14.07 -9.69 13.30
N LEU A 207 13.65 -10.94 13.07
CA LEU A 207 14.35 -12.10 13.62
C LEU A 207 15.74 -12.29 13.01
N ALA A 208 15.87 -12.11 11.69
CA ALA A 208 17.17 -12.19 11.03
C ALA A 208 18.11 -11.10 11.53
N PHE A 209 17.62 -9.85 11.62
CA PHE A 209 18.36 -8.72 12.17
C PHE A 209 18.76 -8.98 13.63
N ALA A 210 17.82 -9.34 14.50
CA ALA A 210 18.10 -9.61 15.90
C ALA A 210 19.06 -10.79 16.10
N ASN A 211 18.95 -11.84 15.28
CA ASN A 211 19.83 -13.00 15.38
C ASN A 211 21.28 -12.67 14.98
N HIS A 212 21.47 -11.70 14.08
CA HIS A 212 22.80 -11.20 13.75
C HIS A 212 23.46 -10.47 14.94
N ILE A 213 22.67 -9.73 15.73
CA ILE A 213 23.16 -8.90 16.85
C ILE A 213 23.23 -9.68 18.17
N ASP A 214 22.13 -10.32 18.58
CA ASP A 214 21.97 -11.09 19.80
C ASP A 214 21.04 -12.30 19.55
N PRO A 215 21.57 -13.52 19.32
CA PRO A 215 20.76 -14.72 19.14
C PRO A 215 19.83 -15.04 20.31
N GLY A 216 20.16 -14.60 21.53
CA GLY A 216 19.28 -14.73 22.70
C GLY A 216 18.08 -13.79 22.61
N LEU A 217 18.27 -12.58 22.10
CA LEU A 217 17.19 -11.64 21.81
C LEU A 217 16.28 -12.18 20.72
N ALA A 218 16.84 -12.71 19.63
CA ALA A 218 16.06 -13.28 18.53
C ALA A 218 15.10 -14.37 19.02
N ARG A 219 15.57 -15.31 19.86
CA ARG A 219 14.71 -16.36 20.44
C ARG A 219 13.58 -15.80 21.32
N TRP A 220 13.88 -14.75 22.08
CA TRP A 220 12.87 -14.07 22.91
C TRP A 220 11.82 -13.37 22.03
N ILE A 221 12.27 -12.63 21.00
CA ILE A 221 11.39 -12.00 20.01
C ILE A 221 10.49 -13.04 19.33
N GLU A 222 11.08 -14.16 18.89
CA GLU A 222 10.34 -15.24 18.24
C GLU A 222 9.23 -15.83 19.12
N THR A 223 9.46 -15.90 20.42
CA THR A 223 8.53 -16.51 21.38
C THR A 223 7.46 -15.53 21.84
N ASP A 224 7.85 -14.29 22.15
CA ASP A 224 7.04 -13.36 22.93
C ASP A 224 6.44 -12.21 22.09
N VAL A 225 6.99 -11.90 20.91
CA VAL A 225 6.50 -10.80 20.05
C VAL A 225 5.51 -11.31 19.01
N ARG A 226 4.37 -10.61 18.88
CA ARG A 226 3.38 -10.85 17.82
C ARG A 226 3.59 -9.94 16.62
N PHE A 227 3.32 -10.50 15.44
CA PHE A 227 3.45 -9.86 14.14
C PHE A 227 2.18 -10.13 13.31
N PRO A 228 1.04 -9.50 13.64
CA PRO A 228 -0.21 -9.75 12.94
C PRO A 228 -0.09 -9.31 11.47
N ASN A 229 -0.56 -10.14 10.55
CA ASN A 229 -0.76 -9.72 9.17
C ASN A 229 -1.94 -8.76 9.08
N SER A 230 -1.92 -7.91 8.06
CA SER A 230 -3.01 -6.97 7.79
C SER A 230 -3.22 -6.73 6.30
N MET A 231 -4.49 -6.60 5.91
CA MET A 231 -4.87 -6.04 4.62
C MET A 231 -5.35 -4.62 4.86
N VAL A 232 -4.65 -3.66 4.25
CA VAL A 232 -4.96 -2.23 4.35
C VAL A 232 -5.39 -1.71 2.99
N ASP A 233 -6.46 -0.91 2.93
CA ASP A 233 -6.91 -0.31 1.68
C ASP A 233 -7.49 1.08 1.87
N ARG A 234 -6.88 2.05 1.17
CA ARG A 234 -7.34 3.42 0.97
C ARG A 234 -6.47 4.11 -0.06
N ILE A 235 -7.03 4.50 -1.19
CA ILE A 235 -6.30 5.27 -2.19
C ILE A 235 -6.01 6.67 -1.64
N THR A 236 -4.72 6.98 -1.52
CA THR A 236 -4.22 8.18 -0.84
C THR A 236 -3.07 8.78 -1.65
N PRO A 237 -3.35 9.74 -2.55
CA PRO A 237 -2.32 10.43 -3.30
C PRO A 237 -1.35 11.21 -2.41
N ALA A 238 -0.17 11.51 -2.95
CA ALA A 238 0.76 12.43 -2.30
C ALA A 238 0.18 13.85 -2.24
N THR A 239 0.40 14.54 -1.12
CA THR A 239 -0.01 15.94 -0.97
C THR A 239 0.79 16.85 -1.90
N THR A 240 0.11 17.55 -2.81
CA THR A 240 0.70 18.57 -3.68
C THR A 240 0.47 19.98 -3.15
N ALA A 241 1.17 20.98 -3.69
CA ALA A 241 0.92 22.39 -3.37
C ALA A 241 -0.52 22.80 -3.75
N GLN A 242 -1.05 22.27 -4.86
CA GLN A 242 -2.42 22.48 -5.30
C GLN A 242 -3.43 21.84 -4.33
N ALA A 243 -3.16 20.61 -3.88
CA ALA A 243 -4.00 19.94 -2.88
C ALA A 243 -4.08 20.78 -1.60
N ARG A 244 -2.93 21.27 -1.09
CA ARG A 244 -2.89 22.16 0.07
C ARG A 244 -3.68 23.45 -0.14
N ALA A 245 -3.50 24.11 -1.28
CA ALA A 245 -4.25 25.33 -1.61
C ALA A 245 -5.76 25.07 -1.65
N SER A 246 -6.19 23.92 -2.19
CA SER A 246 -7.61 23.55 -2.26
C SER A 246 -8.25 23.37 -0.89
N VAL A 247 -7.51 22.83 0.10
CA VAL A 247 -8.01 22.69 1.47
C VAL A 247 -8.23 24.07 2.11
N ALA A 248 -7.28 24.97 1.91
CA ALA A 248 -7.36 26.33 2.42
C ALA A 248 -8.51 27.12 1.78
N GLU A 249 -8.71 26.99 0.47
CA GLU A 249 -9.79 27.65 -0.27
C GLU A 249 -11.17 27.09 0.09
N ARG A 250 -11.34 25.76 0.09
CA ARG A 250 -12.65 25.12 0.26
C ARG A 250 -13.11 25.05 1.71
N PHE A 251 -12.18 24.80 2.64
CA PHE A 251 -12.50 24.54 4.04
C PHE A 251 -11.98 25.62 4.99
N GLY A 252 -11.33 26.67 4.46
CA GLY A 252 -10.82 27.77 5.27
C GLY A 252 -9.67 27.38 6.21
N VAL A 253 -9.06 26.21 6.06
CA VAL A 253 -8.00 25.70 6.94
C VAL A 253 -6.61 25.94 6.32
N ASP A 254 -5.79 26.74 6.99
CA ASP A 254 -4.37 26.87 6.65
C ASP A 254 -3.60 25.72 7.34
N ASP A 255 -3.50 24.60 6.61
CA ASP A 255 -2.78 23.39 6.99
C ASP A 255 -1.50 23.25 6.16
N ARG A 256 -0.37 23.07 6.82
CA ARG A 256 0.96 22.89 6.21
C ARG A 256 1.04 21.61 5.38
N TRP A 257 0.32 20.57 5.78
CA TRP A 257 0.40 19.26 5.13
C TRP A 257 -0.88 18.44 5.31
N PRO A 258 -2.01 18.86 4.71
CA PRO A 258 -3.22 18.05 4.73
C PRO A 258 -3.01 16.73 3.97
N VAL A 259 -3.91 15.77 4.17
CA VAL A 259 -3.95 14.52 3.42
C VAL A 259 -5.29 14.41 2.69
N LEU A 260 -5.24 14.04 1.42
CA LEU A 260 -6.41 13.80 0.58
C LEU A 260 -6.50 12.31 0.30
N SER A 261 -7.71 11.77 0.33
CA SER A 261 -7.95 10.36 0.01
C SER A 261 -9.38 10.14 -0.49
N GLU A 262 -9.64 8.93 -0.97
CA GLU A 262 -11.02 8.50 -1.22
C GLU A 262 -11.78 8.33 0.11
N SER A 263 -13.12 8.36 0.03
CA SER A 263 -13.97 8.09 1.20
C SER A 263 -13.95 6.63 1.63
N PHE A 264 -13.68 5.70 0.71
CA PHE A 264 -13.53 4.29 1.03
C PHE A 264 -12.31 4.06 1.92
N GLU A 265 -12.43 3.13 2.84
CA GLU A 265 -11.35 2.70 3.73
C GLU A 265 -11.67 1.28 4.19
N GLN A 266 -10.64 0.44 4.27
CA GLN A 266 -10.78 -0.90 4.81
C GLN A 266 -9.51 -1.29 5.56
N TRP A 267 -9.68 -1.95 6.69
CA TRP A 267 -8.60 -2.54 7.45
C TRP A 267 -9.04 -3.89 7.97
N VAL A 268 -8.42 -4.95 7.46
CA VAL A 268 -8.55 -6.31 7.98
C VAL A 268 -7.25 -6.65 8.69
N LEU A 269 -7.33 -7.17 9.91
CA LEU A 269 -6.17 -7.33 10.79
C LEU A 269 -6.32 -8.60 11.61
N GLU A 270 -5.26 -9.39 11.69
CA GLU A 270 -5.23 -10.55 12.57
C GLU A 270 -5.31 -10.10 14.04
N ASP A 271 -6.18 -10.73 14.84
CA ASP A 271 -6.30 -10.43 16.27
C ASP A 271 -5.19 -11.09 17.10
N SER A 272 -3.94 -10.70 16.83
CA SER A 272 -2.72 -11.27 17.43
C SER A 272 -1.79 -10.19 17.96
N PHE A 273 -1.86 -9.93 19.28
CA PHE A 273 -1.14 -8.82 19.93
C PHE A 273 -0.39 -9.28 21.17
N SER A 274 0.83 -8.76 21.36
CA SER A 274 1.71 -9.10 22.49
C SER A 274 1.16 -8.56 23.83
N ASP A 275 0.68 -7.31 23.84
CA ASP A 275 0.29 -6.57 25.04
C ASP A 275 -1.00 -5.77 24.83
N GLY A 276 -2.02 -6.45 24.32
CA GLY A 276 -3.33 -5.85 24.01
C GLY A 276 -3.31 -4.87 22.84
N ARG A 277 -4.49 -4.32 22.54
CA ARG A 277 -4.74 -3.42 21.40
C ARG A 277 -5.92 -2.49 21.66
N PRO A 278 -6.08 -1.40 20.89
CA PRO A 278 -7.31 -0.63 20.93
C PRO A 278 -8.50 -1.47 20.44
N PRO A 279 -9.75 -1.11 20.82
CA PRO A 279 -10.96 -1.77 20.34
C PRO A 279 -11.28 -1.34 18.90
N LEU A 280 -10.37 -1.69 17.98
CA LEU A 280 -10.39 -1.33 16.56
C LEU A 280 -11.68 -1.80 15.86
N GLU A 281 -12.25 -2.92 16.31
CA GLU A 281 -13.50 -3.46 15.80
C GLU A 281 -14.70 -2.51 15.99
N ARG A 282 -14.62 -1.59 16.97
CA ARG A 282 -15.69 -0.62 17.24
C ARG A 282 -15.65 0.60 16.32
N VAL A 283 -14.61 0.73 15.50
CA VAL A 283 -14.41 1.87 14.60
C VAL A 283 -14.27 1.47 13.13
N GLY A 284 -14.62 0.22 12.81
CA GLY A 284 -14.73 -0.29 11.43
C GLY A 284 -13.60 -1.23 11.00
N VAL A 285 -12.63 -1.55 11.86
CA VAL A 285 -11.58 -2.53 11.53
C VAL A 285 -12.14 -3.95 11.65
N GLN A 286 -11.87 -4.80 10.68
CA GLN A 286 -12.27 -6.20 10.67
C GLN A 286 -11.18 -7.03 11.33
N LEU A 287 -11.45 -7.51 12.54
CA LEU A 287 -10.55 -8.43 13.22
C LEU A 287 -10.90 -9.86 12.87
N VAL A 288 -9.88 -10.60 12.42
CA VAL A 288 -10.02 -11.95 11.88
C VAL A 288 -8.93 -12.86 12.41
N ASP A 289 -9.11 -14.17 12.25
CA ASP A 289 -8.08 -15.15 12.59
C ASP A 289 -7.02 -15.29 11.49
N ASP A 290 -7.40 -15.06 10.23
CA ASP A 290 -6.55 -15.19 9.05
C ASP A 290 -6.91 -14.11 8.01
N VAL A 291 -5.90 -13.34 7.61
CA VAL A 291 -6.01 -12.23 6.66
C VAL A 291 -5.78 -12.68 5.21
N GLU A 292 -5.14 -13.84 4.97
CA GLU A 292 -4.74 -14.29 3.63
C GLU A 292 -5.89 -14.25 2.60
N PRO A 293 -7.13 -14.71 2.90
CA PRO A 293 -8.23 -14.63 1.94
C PRO A 293 -8.55 -13.20 1.47
N TYR A 294 -8.43 -12.22 2.35
CA TYR A 294 -8.71 -10.80 2.06
C TYR A 294 -7.58 -10.17 1.24
N GLU A 295 -6.32 -10.51 1.53
CA GLU A 295 -5.18 -10.09 0.73
C GLU A 295 -5.28 -10.64 -0.69
N VAL A 296 -5.51 -11.95 -0.84
CA VAL A 296 -5.62 -12.59 -2.15
C VAL A 296 -6.79 -12.00 -2.96
N MET A 297 -7.92 -11.74 -2.30
CA MET A 297 -9.06 -11.03 -2.90
C MET A 297 -8.65 -9.65 -3.43
N LYS A 298 -8.01 -8.82 -2.61
CA LYS A 298 -7.56 -7.48 -3.01
C LYS A 298 -6.55 -7.55 -4.17
N LEU A 299 -5.54 -8.42 -4.06
CA LEU A 299 -4.49 -8.53 -5.08
C LEU A 299 -5.05 -8.92 -6.44
N ARG A 300 -5.99 -9.86 -6.48
CA ARG A 300 -6.55 -10.38 -7.74
C ARG A 300 -7.70 -9.53 -8.30
N LEU A 301 -8.49 -8.86 -7.47
CA LEU A 301 -9.62 -8.04 -7.95
C LEU A 301 -9.29 -6.56 -8.08
N LEU A 302 -8.52 -5.98 -7.16
CA LEU A 302 -8.15 -4.56 -7.18
C LEU A 302 -6.82 -4.36 -7.90
N ASN A 303 -5.73 -4.93 -7.38
CA ASN A 303 -4.39 -4.63 -7.89
C ASN A 303 -4.18 -5.15 -9.33
N ALA A 304 -4.69 -6.34 -9.66
CA ALA A 304 -4.62 -6.85 -11.02
C ALA A 304 -5.51 -6.06 -11.99
N SER A 305 -6.66 -5.55 -11.55
CA SER A 305 -7.51 -4.67 -12.38
C SER A 305 -6.83 -3.33 -12.68
N HIS A 306 -6.05 -2.77 -11.75
CA HIS A 306 -5.18 -1.62 -12.05
C HIS A 306 -4.18 -1.91 -13.16
N GLN A 307 -3.57 -3.10 -13.17
CA GLN A 307 -2.70 -3.50 -14.29
C GLN A 307 -3.52 -3.66 -15.57
N ALA A 308 -4.67 -4.34 -15.50
CA ALA A 308 -5.52 -4.60 -16.65
C ALA A 308 -5.98 -3.32 -17.36
N MET A 309 -6.48 -2.35 -16.61
CA MET A 309 -6.96 -1.08 -17.17
C MET A 309 -5.81 -0.20 -17.68
N SER A 310 -4.67 -0.16 -16.99
CA SER A 310 -3.69 0.90 -17.20
C SER A 310 -2.86 0.71 -18.46
N TYR A 311 -2.46 -0.53 -18.78
CA TYR A 311 -1.76 -0.79 -20.03
C TYR A 311 -2.65 -0.51 -21.25
N LEU A 312 -3.92 -0.94 -21.20
CA LEU A 312 -4.88 -0.74 -22.27
C LEU A 312 -5.27 0.75 -22.42
N GLY A 313 -5.53 1.43 -21.31
CA GLY A 313 -5.88 2.86 -21.30
C GLY A 313 -4.75 3.74 -21.84
N LEU A 314 -3.50 3.49 -21.42
CA LEU A 314 -2.34 4.25 -21.94
C LEU A 314 -2.13 4.03 -23.44
N LEU A 315 -2.33 2.80 -23.94
CA LEU A 315 -2.29 2.53 -25.38
C LEU A 315 -3.42 3.26 -26.13
N ALA A 316 -4.60 3.38 -25.52
CA ALA A 316 -5.75 4.10 -26.07
C ALA A 316 -5.64 5.63 -25.94
N GLY A 317 -4.61 6.16 -25.27
CA GLY A 317 -4.40 7.60 -25.08
C GLY A 317 -5.03 8.21 -23.82
N GLU A 318 -5.56 7.38 -22.93
CA GLU A 318 -6.14 7.82 -21.65
C GLU A 318 -5.04 8.15 -20.63
N THR A 319 -5.34 9.05 -19.68
CA THR A 319 -4.38 9.51 -18.67
C THR A 319 -4.73 9.01 -17.27
N TYR A 320 -6.02 8.93 -16.96
CA TYR A 320 -6.55 8.68 -15.63
C TYR A 320 -7.39 7.41 -15.54
N VAL A 321 -7.41 6.79 -14.36
CA VAL A 321 -8.20 5.58 -14.05
C VAL A 321 -9.69 5.78 -14.34
N HIS A 322 -10.24 6.93 -13.98
CA HIS A 322 -11.66 7.21 -14.13
C HIS A 322 -12.10 7.40 -15.59
N GLU A 323 -11.19 7.81 -16.48
CA GLU A 323 -11.49 7.93 -17.92
C GLU A 323 -11.75 6.53 -18.49
N VAL A 324 -10.83 5.59 -18.23
CA VAL A 324 -10.96 4.19 -18.63
C VAL A 324 -12.20 3.54 -18.02
N CYS A 325 -12.47 3.80 -16.73
CA CYS A 325 -13.57 3.14 -16.01
C CYS A 325 -14.94 3.78 -16.24
N ARG A 326 -15.02 4.93 -16.93
CA ARG A 326 -16.29 5.54 -17.39
C ARG A 326 -16.62 5.14 -18.82
N ASP A 327 -15.64 4.67 -19.60
CA ASP A 327 -15.89 4.11 -20.92
C ASP A 327 -16.50 2.71 -20.81
N GLU A 328 -17.68 2.52 -21.41
CA GLU A 328 -18.45 1.28 -21.32
C GLU A 328 -17.69 0.04 -21.84
N VAL A 329 -16.83 0.20 -22.85
CA VAL A 329 -16.07 -0.91 -23.46
C VAL A 329 -15.00 -1.41 -22.49
N PHE A 330 -14.22 -0.50 -21.92
CA PHE A 330 -13.19 -0.87 -20.96
C PHE A 330 -13.78 -1.30 -19.62
N ALA A 331 -14.87 -0.66 -19.17
CA ALA A 331 -15.59 -1.07 -17.97
C ALA A 331 -16.15 -2.50 -18.09
N ALA A 332 -16.74 -2.87 -19.23
CA ALA A 332 -17.19 -4.23 -19.49
C ALA A 332 -16.03 -5.25 -19.49
N PHE A 333 -14.87 -4.86 -20.01
CA PHE A 333 -13.68 -5.70 -19.97
C PHE A 333 -13.18 -5.97 -18.56
N LEU A 334 -13.09 -4.92 -17.74
CA LEU A 334 -12.66 -5.05 -16.34
C LEU A 334 -13.64 -5.88 -15.52
N ARG A 335 -14.95 -5.67 -15.70
CA ARG A 335 -15.97 -6.52 -15.08
C ARG A 335 -15.85 -7.96 -15.51
N GLY A 336 -15.70 -8.23 -16.81
CA GLY A 336 -15.50 -9.58 -17.31
C GLY A 336 -14.21 -10.23 -16.78
N TYR A 337 -13.13 -9.46 -16.57
CA TYR A 337 -11.92 -9.96 -15.92
C TYR A 337 -12.20 -10.35 -14.47
N MET A 338 -12.83 -9.45 -13.70
CA MET A 338 -13.17 -9.70 -12.30
C MET A 338 -14.08 -10.93 -12.15
N GLU A 339 -15.13 -11.05 -12.96
CA GLU A 339 -16.16 -12.07 -12.83
C GLU A 339 -15.73 -13.44 -13.36
N HIS A 340 -15.05 -13.49 -14.52
CA HIS A 340 -14.76 -14.74 -15.22
C HIS A 340 -13.34 -15.24 -14.99
N GLU A 341 -12.38 -14.34 -14.76
CA GLU A 341 -10.98 -14.72 -14.59
C GLU A 341 -10.54 -14.66 -13.13
N ALA A 342 -10.76 -13.56 -12.41
CA ALA A 342 -10.23 -13.39 -11.07
C ALA A 342 -11.09 -14.08 -9.98
N ARG A 343 -12.38 -13.75 -9.87
CA ARG A 343 -13.28 -14.25 -8.81
C ARG A 343 -13.30 -15.78 -8.69
N PRO A 344 -13.35 -16.58 -9.77
CA PRO A 344 -13.35 -18.05 -9.66
C PRO A 344 -12.08 -18.65 -9.06
N THR A 345 -11.00 -17.87 -8.96
CA THR A 345 -9.73 -18.30 -8.39
C THR A 345 -9.64 -18.04 -6.88
N LEU A 346 -10.62 -17.33 -6.31
CA LEU A 346 -10.65 -16.96 -4.90
C LEU A 346 -11.30 -18.04 -4.04
N SER A 347 -10.69 -18.33 -2.90
CA SER A 347 -11.34 -19.03 -1.80
C SER A 347 -12.45 -18.16 -1.19
N PRO A 348 -13.43 -18.74 -0.46
CA PRO A 348 -14.40 -17.96 0.30
C PRO A 348 -13.73 -16.96 1.23
N VAL A 349 -14.19 -15.70 1.20
CA VAL A 349 -13.70 -14.63 2.06
C VAL A 349 -14.76 -14.35 3.13
N PRO A 350 -14.49 -14.66 4.41
CA PRO A 350 -15.50 -14.56 5.46
C PRO A 350 -16.13 -13.16 5.56
N GLY A 351 -17.46 -13.09 5.51
CA GLY A 351 -18.20 -11.83 5.66
C GLY A 351 -18.07 -10.86 4.48
N VAL A 352 -17.51 -11.28 3.33
CA VAL A 352 -17.44 -10.46 2.12
C VAL A 352 -18.30 -11.06 1.01
N ASP A 353 -19.17 -10.22 0.44
CA ASP A 353 -19.83 -10.51 -0.82
C ASP A 353 -18.91 -10.03 -1.96
N LEU A 354 -18.40 -10.98 -2.74
CA LEU A 354 -17.44 -10.70 -3.81
C LEU A 354 -18.07 -9.91 -4.97
N ASP A 355 -19.37 -10.06 -5.21
CA ASP A 355 -20.06 -9.34 -6.29
C ASP A 355 -20.24 -7.88 -5.90
N ALA A 356 -20.69 -7.65 -4.67
CA ALA A 356 -20.76 -6.31 -4.10
C ALA A 356 -19.38 -5.64 -4.01
N TYR A 357 -18.33 -6.42 -3.72
CA TYR A 357 -16.95 -5.91 -3.72
C TYR A 357 -16.49 -5.49 -5.12
N CYS A 358 -16.75 -6.29 -6.15
CA CYS A 358 -16.47 -5.92 -7.55
C CYS A 358 -17.24 -4.66 -7.99
N ASP A 359 -18.51 -4.53 -7.59
CA ASP A 359 -19.29 -3.32 -7.85
C ASP A 359 -18.71 -2.08 -7.17
N GLU A 360 -18.28 -2.22 -5.92
CA GLU A 360 -17.62 -1.15 -5.18
C GLU A 360 -16.29 -0.76 -5.82
N LEU A 361 -15.49 -1.71 -6.29
CA LEU A 361 -14.26 -1.42 -7.04
C LEU A 361 -14.53 -0.61 -8.31
N MET A 362 -15.52 -1.02 -9.11
CA MET A 362 -15.89 -0.28 -10.31
C MET A 362 -16.36 1.14 -9.97
N ARG A 363 -17.17 1.31 -8.92
CA ARG A 363 -17.59 2.63 -8.44
C ARG A 363 -16.40 3.50 -8.01
N ARG A 364 -15.45 2.92 -7.28
CA ARG A 364 -14.21 3.59 -6.84
C ARG A 364 -13.34 3.99 -8.02
N PHE A 365 -13.14 3.12 -9.00
CA PHE A 365 -12.32 3.41 -10.17
C PHE A 365 -12.94 4.47 -11.08
N SER A 366 -14.26 4.52 -11.23
CA SER A 366 -14.94 5.56 -12.02
C SER A 366 -14.96 6.95 -11.33
N SER A 367 -14.40 7.05 -10.12
CA SER A 367 -14.31 8.30 -9.36
C SER A 367 -13.21 9.22 -9.88
N GLU A 368 -13.58 10.43 -10.28
CA GLU A 368 -12.64 11.49 -10.64
C GLU A 368 -11.97 12.13 -9.41
N ALA A 369 -12.53 11.88 -8.22
CA ALA A 369 -12.14 12.50 -6.95
C ALA A 369 -10.64 12.44 -6.63
N ILE A 370 -9.98 11.36 -7.08
CA ILE A 370 -8.57 11.10 -6.83
C ILE A 370 -7.71 11.50 -8.03
N SER A 371 -8.29 11.53 -9.23
CA SER A 371 -7.58 11.74 -10.50
C SER A 371 -6.30 10.90 -10.58
N ASP A 372 -6.41 9.62 -10.25
CA ASP A 372 -5.28 8.70 -10.21
C ASP A 372 -4.78 8.39 -11.63
N THR A 373 -3.47 8.48 -11.86
CA THR A 373 -2.89 8.35 -13.19
C THR A 373 -2.56 6.89 -13.53
N LEU A 374 -2.83 6.49 -14.77
CA LEU A 374 -2.48 5.16 -15.27
C LEU A 374 -0.96 4.94 -15.23
N ALA A 375 -0.18 5.98 -15.51
CA ALA A 375 1.29 5.95 -15.47
C ALA A 375 1.83 5.53 -14.10
N ARG A 376 1.20 5.96 -13.00
CA ARG A 376 1.60 5.57 -11.64
C ARG A 376 1.33 4.08 -11.36
N GLN A 377 0.27 3.54 -11.97
CA GLN A 377 -0.16 2.17 -11.76
C GLN A 377 0.74 1.14 -12.47
N ILE A 378 1.40 1.54 -13.57
CA ILE A 378 2.26 0.63 -14.35
C ILE A 378 3.74 0.63 -13.95
N VAL A 379 4.16 1.51 -13.03
CA VAL A 379 5.56 1.55 -12.54
C VAL A 379 5.95 0.20 -11.95
N ASP A 380 7.12 -0.30 -12.35
CA ASP A 380 7.66 -1.61 -11.92
C ASP A 380 6.67 -2.76 -12.18
N GLY A 381 6.03 -2.75 -13.35
CA GLY A 381 5.12 -3.79 -13.82
C GLY A 381 5.70 -5.20 -13.73
N SER A 382 7.01 -5.36 -13.93
CA SER A 382 7.72 -6.65 -13.82
C SER A 382 7.72 -7.25 -12.41
N GLU A 383 7.53 -6.44 -11.38
CA GLU A 383 7.41 -6.90 -9.98
C GLU A 383 5.93 -7.02 -9.55
N ARG A 384 5.01 -6.37 -10.26
CA ARG A 384 3.56 -6.35 -9.96
C ARG A 384 2.79 -7.45 -10.67
N ILE A 385 2.98 -7.62 -11.97
CA ILE A 385 2.29 -8.62 -12.80
C ILE A 385 2.44 -10.05 -12.22
N PRO A 386 3.65 -10.49 -11.79
CA PRO A 386 3.82 -11.82 -11.19
C PRO A 386 3.05 -12.04 -9.89
N LYS A 387 2.79 -10.98 -9.12
CA LYS A 387 2.10 -11.04 -7.83
C LYS A 387 0.59 -10.91 -7.98
N PHE A 388 0.12 -10.15 -8.98
CA PHE A 388 -1.29 -9.79 -9.12
C PHE A 388 -2.01 -10.64 -10.18
N LEU A 389 -1.48 -10.65 -11.41
CA LEU A 389 -2.17 -11.22 -12.57
C LEU A 389 -1.77 -12.68 -12.83
N LEU A 390 -0.48 -13.01 -12.76
CA LEU A 390 -0.02 -14.38 -13.07
C LEU A 390 -0.59 -15.48 -12.17
N PRO A 391 -0.88 -15.26 -10.87
CA PRO A 391 -1.56 -16.27 -10.05
C PRO A 391 -2.97 -16.59 -10.55
N VAL A 392 -3.70 -15.59 -11.09
CA VAL A 392 -5.00 -15.79 -11.72
C VAL A 392 -4.86 -16.65 -12.98
N VAL A 393 -3.90 -16.30 -13.85
CA VAL A 393 -3.60 -17.07 -15.07
C VAL A 393 -3.25 -18.51 -14.75
N ARG A 394 -2.38 -18.74 -13.76
CA ARG A 394 -1.96 -20.09 -13.35
C ARG A 394 -3.16 -20.93 -12.92
N GLU A 395 -4.06 -20.37 -12.11
CA GLU A 395 -5.22 -21.08 -11.60
C GLU A 395 -6.25 -21.37 -12.70
N GLN A 396 -6.47 -20.43 -13.61
CA GLN A 396 -7.34 -20.63 -14.76
C GLN A 396 -6.78 -21.69 -15.73
N LEU A 397 -5.46 -21.68 -15.97
CA LEU A 397 -4.78 -22.74 -16.73
C LEU A 397 -4.98 -24.11 -16.09
N ARG A 398 -4.79 -24.20 -14.77
CA ARG A 398 -4.93 -25.43 -13.98
C ARG A 398 -6.36 -25.99 -13.99
N THR A 399 -7.36 -25.12 -13.90
CA THR A 399 -8.79 -25.50 -13.82
C THR A 399 -9.47 -25.57 -15.18
N GLY A 400 -8.79 -25.16 -16.26
CA GLY A 400 -9.34 -25.17 -17.62
C GLY A 400 -10.25 -23.98 -17.94
N GLY A 401 -10.26 -22.93 -17.13
CA GLY A 401 -11.05 -21.72 -17.39
C GLY A 401 -10.36 -20.67 -18.28
N PRO A 402 -11.00 -19.50 -18.45
CA PRO A 402 -10.58 -18.50 -19.44
C PRO A 402 -9.29 -17.77 -19.05
N VAL A 403 -8.53 -17.35 -20.06
CA VAL A 403 -7.30 -16.55 -19.89
C VAL A 403 -7.20 -15.40 -20.88
N ASP A 404 -8.23 -15.16 -21.70
CA ASP A 404 -8.17 -14.25 -22.84
C ASP A 404 -7.98 -12.79 -22.42
N ARG A 405 -8.62 -12.36 -21.33
CA ARG A 405 -8.45 -11.00 -20.80
C ARG A 405 -7.07 -10.85 -20.19
N SER A 406 -6.63 -11.79 -19.36
CA SER A 406 -5.26 -11.77 -18.82
C SER A 406 -4.20 -11.80 -19.92
N ALA A 407 -4.41 -12.58 -20.98
CA ALA A 407 -3.51 -12.62 -22.14
C ALA A 407 -3.48 -11.27 -22.88
N LEU A 408 -4.63 -10.60 -23.03
CA LEU A 408 -4.71 -9.25 -23.58
C LEU A 408 -3.96 -8.24 -22.71
N VAL A 409 -4.06 -8.32 -21.39
CA VAL A 409 -3.29 -7.46 -20.47
C VAL A 409 -1.79 -7.66 -20.65
N LEU A 410 -1.32 -8.92 -20.73
CA LEU A 410 0.09 -9.22 -20.98
C LEU A 410 0.55 -8.71 -22.36
N ALA A 411 -0.29 -8.86 -23.38
CA ALA A 411 -0.02 -8.35 -24.73
C ALA A 411 0.04 -6.81 -24.76
N ALA A 412 -0.86 -6.14 -24.05
CA ALA A 412 -0.87 -4.69 -23.90
C ALA A 412 0.37 -4.18 -23.16
N TRP A 413 0.80 -4.85 -22.10
CA TRP A 413 2.06 -4.54 -21.43
C TRP A 413 3.25 -4.69 -22.38
N SER A 414 3.30 -5.81 -23.11
CA SER A 414 4.35 -6.08 -24.09
C SER A 414 4.41 -5.01 -25.20
N ARG A 415 3.26 -4.52 -25.67
CA ARG A 415 3.16 -3.41 -26.64
C ARG A 415 3.58 -2.07 -26.04
N LEU A 416 3.17 -1.78 -24.81
CA LEU A 416 3.54 -0.54 -24.12
C LEU A 416 5.06 -0.41 -23.95
N ILE A 417 5.77 -1.53 -23.73
CA ILE A 417 7.25 -1.57 -23.65
C ILE A 417 7.94 -1.11 -24.94
N GLU A 418 7.26 -1.18 -26.09
CA GLU A 418 7.77 -0.64 -27.36
C GLU A 418 7.76 0.89 -27.41
N GLY A 419 7.06 1.53 -26.47
CA GLY A 419 7.16 2.95 -26.19
C GLY A 419 6.26 3.85 -27.04
N ARG A 420 5.16 3.32 -27.60
CA ARG A 420 4.17 4.13 -28.33
C ARG A 420 2.74 3.67 -28.05
N ALA A 421 1.84 4.64 -27.90
CA ALA A 421 0.39 4.45 -27.92
C ALA A 421 -0.14 4.26 -29.35
N ASP A 422 -1.42 3.95 -29.48
CA ASP A 422 -2.09 3.67 -30.77
C ASP A 422 -2.10 4.88 -31.71
N ASP A 423 -2.16 6.09 -31.15
CA ASP A 423 -2.09 7.36 -31.89
C ASP A 423 -0.65 7.79 -32.22
N GLY A 424 0.35 7.01 -31.81
CA GLY A 424 1.77 7.27 -31.98
C GLY A 424 2.41 8.10 -30.87
N THR A 425 1.65 8.53 -29.85
CA THR A 425 2.16 9.24 -28.67
C THR A 425 3.27 8.42 -27.99
N PRO A 426 4.44 9.01 -27.70
CA PRO A 426 5.52 8.31 -27.01
C PRO A 426 5.12 7.90 -25.59
N LEU A 427 5.44 6.67 -25.22
CA LEU A 427 5.27 6.14 -23.87
C LEU A 427 6.64 5.81 -23.27
N GLU A 428 6.86 6.24 -22.02
CA GLU A 428 8.09 5.98 -21.28
C GLU A 428 7.81 5.06 -20.08
N PRO A 429 7.83 3.73 -20.28
CA PRO A 429 7.67 2.79 -19.17
C PRO A 429 8.81 2.95 -18.15
N VAL A 430 8.44 2.94 -16.87
CA VAL A 430 9.38 2.95 -15.75
C VAL A 430 9.36 1.57 -15.11
N ASP A 431 10.46 0.85 -15.23
CA ASP A 431 10.58 -0.51 -14.70
C ASP A 431 12.05 -0.84 -14.37
N ARG A 432 12.31 -1.45 -13.22
CA ARG A 432 13.64 -1.92 -12.82
C ARG A 432 14.27 -2.90 -13.82
N ARG A 433 13.45 -3.68 -14.54
CA ARG A 433 13.87 -4.66 -15.56
C ARG A 433 13.70 -4.17 -16.99
N LEU A 434 13.59 -2.84 -17.20
CA LEU A 434 13.25 -2.26 -18.50
C LEU A 434 14.16 -2.73 -19.65
N SER A 435 15.47 -2.86 -19.42
CA SER A 435 16.42 -3.35 -20.43
C SER A 435 16.10 -4.78 -20.90
N ASP A 436 15.81 -5.68 -19.97
CA ASP A 436 15.48 -7.08 -20.27
C ASP A 436 14.11 -7.18 -20.95
N LEU A 437 13.13 -6.40 -20.49
CA LEU A 437 11.81 -6.32 -21.10
C LEU A 437 11.90 -5.85 -22.55
N ARG A 438 12.65 -4.78 -22.83
CA ARG A 438 12.86 -4.29 -24.20
C ARG A 438 13.56 -5.33 -25.08
N ALA A 439 14.56 -6.03 -24.55
CA ALA A 439 15.25 -7.09 -25.28
C ALA A 439 14.34 -8.27 -25.62
N ALA A 440 13.41 -8.63 -24.72
CA ALA A 440 12.43 -9.68 -24.94
C ALA A 440 11.37 -9.25 -25.97
N VAL A 441 10.86 -8.02 -25.88
CA VAL A 441 9.87 -7.47 -26.83
C VAL A 441 10.44 -7.31 -28.24
N ALA A 442 11.71 -6.92 -28.38
CA ALA A 442 12.36 -6.81 -29.69
C ALA A 442 12.38 -8.12 -30.49
N GLN A 443 12.26 -9.27 -29.81
CA GLN A 443 12.23 -10.59 -30.45
C GLN A 443 10.83 -11.00 -30.93
N GLU A 444 9.76 -10.29 -30.54
CA GLU A 444 8.39 -10.64 -30.93
C GLU A 444 8.18 -10.66 -32.45
N ALA A 445 8.88 -9.80 -33.20
CA ALA A 445 8.76 -9.72 -34.65
C ALA A 445 9.29 -10.97 -35.38
N SER A 446 10.31 -11.64 -34.83
CA SER A 446 10.91 -12.84 -35.42
C SER A 446 10.49 -14.13 -34.71
N SER A 447 10.05 -14.04 -33.46
CA SER A 447 9.61 -15.14 -32.61
C SER A 447 8.39 -14.71 -31.78
N PRO A 448 7.17 -14.76 -32.36
CA PRO A 448 5.96 -14.37 -31.64
C PRO A 448 5.80 -15.13 -30.33
N GLY A 449 5.60 -14.40 -29.22
CA GLY A 449 5.56 -14.93 -27.86
C GLY A 449 6.89 -14.96 -27.12
N ALA A 450 7.98 -14.43 -27.69
CA ALA A 450 9.29 -14.35 -27.03
C ALA A 450 9.26 -13.57 -25.71
N PHE A 451 8.39 -12.57 -25.57
CA PHE A 451 8.21 -11.77 -24.36
C PHE A 451 7.88 -12.64 -23.14
N LEU A 452 6.95 -13.58 -23.31
CA LEU A 452 6.58 -14.54 -22.26
C LEU A 452 7.75 -15.45 -21.85
N GLY A 453 8.80 -15.55 -22.68
CA GLY A 453 10.01 -16.33 -22.39
C GLY A 453 10.94 -15.71 -21.33
N LEU A 454 10.65 -14.50 -20.85
CA LEU A 454 11.42 -13.88 -19.76
C LEU A 454 11.13 -14.58 -18.42
N THR A 455 11.88 -15.64 -18.14
CA THR A 455 11.67 -16.53 -16.98
C THR A 455 11.72 -15.81 -15.63
N ALA A 456 12.49 -14.73 -15.52
CA ALA A 456 12.56 -13.91 -14.31
C ALA A 456 11.23 -13.26 -13.93
N VAL A 457 10.30 -13.10 -14.88
CA VAL A 457 8.95 -12.54 -14.66
C VAL A 457 7.90 -13.65 -14.73
N PHE A 458 7.93 -14.46 -15.80
CA PHE A 458 6.85 -15.40 -16.10
C PHE A 458 7.05 -16.80 -15.55
N GLY A 459 8.25 -17.13 -15.06
CA GLY A 459 8.59 -18.48 -14.61
C GLY A 459 8.30 -19.54 -15.67
N ASP A 460 7.59 -20.59 -15.28
CA ASP A 460 7.13 -21.70 -16.12
C ASP A 460 5.95 -21.34 -17.04
N LEU A 461 5.14 -20.33 -16.68
CA LEU A 461 3.92 -19.97 -17.43
C LEU A 461 4.21 -19.56 -18.87
N GLY A 462 5.39 -18.99 -19.14
CA GLY A 462 5.80 -18.59 -20.48
C GLY A 462 5.89 -19.73 -21.50
N SER A 463 6.00 -20.97 -21.02
CA SER A 463 6.03 -22.18 -21.84
C SER A 463 4.65 -22.83 -22.03
N ASN A 464 3.60 -22.33 -21.37
CA ASN A 464 2.26 -22.88 -21.50
C ASN A 464 1.67 -22.55 -22.88
N VAL A 465 1.33 -23.60 -23.65
CA VAL A 465 0.85 -23.48 -25.03
C VAL A 465 -0.41 -22.62 -25.12
N ARG A 466 -1.39 -22.85 -24.24
CA ARG A 466 -2.69 -22.12 -24.26
C ARG A 466 -2.50 -20.64 -24.00
N LEU A 467 -1.69 -20.28 -23.00
CA LEU A 467 -1.37 -18.88 -22.72
C LEU A 467 -0.61 -18.22 -23.88
N ARG A 468 0.37 -18.93 -24.44
CA ARG A 468 1.18 -18.41 -25.55
C ARG A 468 0.34 -18.15 -26.79
N GLU A 469 -0.57 -19.07 -27.14
CA GLU A 469 -1.52 -18.89 -28.26
C GLU A 469 -2.44 -17.69 -28.03
N ALA A 470 -3.04 -17.57 -26.85
CA ALA A 470 -3.90 -16.44 -26.49
C ALA A 470 -3.15 -15.10 -26.54
N PHE A 471 -1.92 -15.06 -26.02
CA PHE A 471 -1.07 -13.87 -26.05
C PHE A 471 -0.70 -13.44 -27.47
N ILE A 472 -0.34 -14.39 -28.35
CA ILE A 472 0.00 -14.10 -29.74
C ILE A 472 -1.22 -13.54 -30.48
N ALA A 473 -2.40 -14.15 -30.27
CA ALA A 473 -3.65 -13.65 -30.84
C ALA A 473 -3.96 -12.22 -30.34
N ALA A 474 -3.87 -11.98 -29.03
CA ALA A 474 -4.09 -10.67 -28.45
C ALA A 474 -3.10 -9.60 -28.94
N ARG A 475 -1.81 -9.95 -29.13
CA ARG A 475 -0.84 -9.03 -29.75
C ARG A 475 -1.19 -8.70 -31.20
N ALA A 476 -1.67 -9.67 -31.97
CA ALA A 476 -2.14 -9.43 -33.34
C ALA A 476 -3.38 -8.51 -33.36
N ASP A 477 -4.30 -8.69 -32.42
CA ASP A 477 -5.48 -7.85 -32.27
C ASP A 477 -5.11 -6.40 -31.93
N LEU A 478 -4.20 -6.20 -30.96
CA LEU A 478 -3.68 -4.87 -30.64
C LEU A 478 -3.00 -4.21 -31.85
N GLN A 479 -2.21 -4.96 -32.61
CA GLN A 479 -1.54 -4.44 -33.80
C GLN A 479 -2.51 -4.05 -34.93
N GLY A 480 -3.62 -4.78 -35.07
CA GLY A 480 -4.57 -4.58 -36.16
C GLY A 480 -5.74 -3.64 -35.84
N LEU A 481 -6.14 -3.56 -34.57
CA LEU A 481 -7.36 -2.89 -34.12
C LEU A 481 -7.11 -1.77 -33.10
N GLY A 482 -5.89 -1.67 -32.56
CA GLY A 482 -5.62 -0.88 -31.36
C GLY A 482 -6.21 -1.49 -30.09
N ALA A 483 -5.92 -0.86 -28.94
CA ALA A 483 -6.37 -1.26 -27.62
C ALA A 483 -7.89 -1.35 -27.52
N ARG A 484 -8.61 -0.32 -27.98
CA ARG A 484 -10.08 -0.32 -27.93
C ARG A 484 -10.68 -1.48 -28.72
N GLY A 485 -10.27 -1.66 -29.98
CA GLY A 485 -10.84 -2.71 -30.83
C GLY A 485 -10.46 -4.12 -30.36
N ALA A 486 -9.27 -4.31 -29.77
CA ALA A 486 -8.90 -5.58 -29.13
C ALA A 486 -9.79 -5.89 -27.92
N VAL A 487 -10.10 -4.87 -27.10
CA VAL A 487 -11.02 -5.02 -25.97
C VAL A 487 -12.45 -5.35 -26.43
N GLU A 488 -12.96 -4.65 -27.45
CA GLU A 488 -14.29 -4.95 -28.03
C GLU A 488 -14.37 -6.40 -28.52
N ARG A 489 -13.31 -6.89 -29.16
CA ARG A 489 -13.23 -8.28 -29.62
C ARG A 489 -13.30 -9.28 -28.47
N VAL A 490 -12.50 -9.08 -27.41
CA VAL A 490 -12.50 -9.98 -26.24
C VAL A 490 -13.85 -9.95 -25.51
N ASN A 491 -14.49 -8.78 -25.41
CA ASN A 491 -15.82 -8.66 -24.82
C ASN A 491 -16.90 -9.40 -25.62
N ALA A 492 -16.77 -9.47 -26.94
CA ALA A 492 -17.74 -10.16 -27.81
C ALA A 492 -17.61 -11.69 -27.80
N THR A 493 -16.45 -12.22 -27.43
CA THR A 493 -16.16 -13.67 -27.42
C THR A 493 -16.35 -14.35 -26.06
N ALA A 494 -16.61 -13.56 -25.01
CA ALA A 494 -16.67 -14.00 -23.63
C ALA A 494 -18.05 -14.50 -23.18
#